data_AF-A0A7V8SZA6-F1
#
_entry.id   AF-A0A7V8SZA6-F1
#
_cell.length_a   1.000
_cell.length_b   1.000
_cell.length_c   1.000
_cell.angle_alpha   90.00
_cell.angle_beta   90.00
_cell.angle_gamma   90.00
#
_symmetry.space_group_name_H-M   'P 1'
#
loop_
_entity.id
_entity.type
_entity.pdbx_description
1 polymer ?
#
loop_
_entity_poly.entity_id
_entity_poly.type
_entity_poly.pdbx_seq_one_letter_code
_entity_poly.pdbx_strand_id
1 'polypeptide(L)'
;AVEKRMAESQDPEELKRAWVGWHAIGAPMRQRYARMVELGNAGARGLGYTDVGALWRSNYDMPPDDFAKEEDRLWEQLKPLYLSLHAYVRGQLRKKYGKNLVPADGPIPAHLLGNIWSQEWNNVYSLMDSPKPSDSYDLTKTLLERKTDARRMVKYGENFFVSLGFAPLPPTFWERSLFTKPTDREVVCHASAWDVDSKEDLRIKMCIQIREEDFRTIHHELGHNFYQRAYMHQPPLFQSSANDGFHEAVGDTIALSVTPEYLKKIGLIETVPPASGDIDYLLQQALEKVAFLPFGLLVDKWRWEVFSGQVKPENYNQAWWELRRKYQGVAPPVERTEADFDAGAKYHVPANVPYARYFLARILQFQ
;
A
#
# COMPACT_ATOMS: atom_id res chain seq x y z
N ALA A 1 -16.65 -3.75 -0.71
CA ALA A 1 -17.56 -3.95 0.43
C ALA A 1 -16.79 -4.19 1.73
N VAL A 2 -15.90 -5.20 1.79
CA VAL A 2 -15.06 -5.47 2.97
C VAL A 2 -14.17 -4.29 3.34
N GLU A 3 -13.45 -3.68 2.39
CA GLU A 3 -12.59 -2.51 2.64
C GLU A 3 -13.34 -1.36 3.30
N LYS A 4 -14.51 -0.99 2.77
CA LYS A 4 -15.40 0.03 3.36
C LYS A 4 -15.78 -0.31 4.80
N ARG A 5 -16.13 -1.58 5.08
CA ARG A 5 -16.45 -2.02 6.44
C ARG A 5 -15.25 -1.93 7.38
N MET A 6 -14.07 -2.35 6.92
CA MET A 6 -12.84 -2.24 7.71
C MET A 6 -12.47 -0.78 8.01
N ALA A 7 -12.75 0.13 7.08
CA ALA A 7 -12.44 1.55 7.23
C ALA A 7 -13.42 2.30 8.16
N GLU A 8 -14.72 1.97 8.09
CA GLU A 8 -15.77 2.76 8.74
C GLU A 8 -16.31 2.16 10.04
N SER A 9 -16.30 0.83 10.18
CA SER A 9 -16.90 0.18 11.35
C SER A 9 -16.04 0.36 12.59
N GLN A 10 -16.70 0.61 13.72
CA GLN A 10 -16.09 0.61 15.06
C GLN A 10 -16.66 -0.53 15.92
N ASP A 11 -17.40 -1.49 15.33
CA ASP A 11 -17.82 -2.71 16.02
C ASP A 11 -16.72 -3.77 15.88
N PRO A 12 -16.04 -4.15 16.98
CA PRO A 12 -14.96 -5.12 16.92
C PRO A 12 -15.41 -6.49 16.40
N GLU A 13 -16.65 -6.91 16.66
CA GLU A 13 -17.15 -8.20 16.17
C GLU A 13 -17.50 -8.15 14.68
N GLU A 14 -17.98 -7.02 14.17
CA GLU A 14 -18.16 -6.82 12.72
C GLU A 14 -16.81 -6.82 11.99
N LEU A 15 -15.84 -6.07 12.51
CA LEU A 15 -14.48 -6.02 11.96
C LEU A 15 -13.83 -7.41 11.97
N LYS A 16 -14.03 -8.18 13.04
CA LYS A 16 -13.52 -9.56 13.16
C LYS A 16 -14.15 -10.47 12.12
N ARG A 17 -15.48 -10.41 11.93
CA ARG A 17 -16.16 -11.20 10.90
C ARG A 17 -15.68 -10.85 9.49
N ALA A 18 -15.53 -9.55 9.19
CA ALA A 18 -15.02 -9.09 7.91
C ALA A 18 -13.57 -9.57 7.67
N TRP A 19 -12.72 -9.48 8.70
CA TRP A 19 -11.34 -9.93 8.67
C TRP A 19 -11.22 -11.43 8.40
N VAL A 20 -11.95 -12.25 9.16
CA VAL A 20 -11.95 -13.72 9.01
C VAL A 20 -12.49 -14.12 7.63
N GLY A 21 -13.60 -13.52 7.20
CA GLY A 21 -14.22 -13.83 5.91
C GLY A 21 -13.29 -13.52 4.72
N TRP A 22 -12.54 -12.41 4.80
CA TRP A 22 -11.55 -12.09 3.76
C TRP A 22 -10.36 -13.04 3.77
N HIS A 23 -9.79 -13.34 4.94
CA HIS A 23 -8.61 -14.20 5.02
C HIS A 23 -8.88 -15.64 4.59
N ALA A 24 -10.15 -16.09 4.67
CA ALA A 24 -10.58 -17.39 4.16
C ALA A 24 -10.36 -17.57 2.64
N ILE A 25 -10.24 -16.49 1.85
CA ILE A 25 -9.95 -16.60 0.40
C ILE A 25 -8.54 -17.15 0.12
N GLY A 26 -7.63 -17.06 1.09
CA GLY A 26 -6.25 -17.51 0.92
C GLY A 26 -6.14 -19.03 0.95
N ALA A 27 -6.90 -19.71 1.82
CA ALA A 27 -6.76 -21.16 2.05
C ALA A 27 -6.82 -22.01 0.75
N PRO A 28 -7.77 -21.78 -0.19
CA PRO A 28 -7.82 -22.52 -1.46
C PRO A 28 -6.60 -22.32 -2.37
N MET A 29 -5.82 -21.25 -2.16
CA MET A 29 -4.64 -20.93 -2.98
C MET A 29 -3.37 -21.64 -2.50
N ARG A 30 -3.34 -22.16 -1.27
CA ARG A 30 -2.12 -22.64 -0.59
C ARG A 30 -1.32 -23.66 -1.40
N GLN A 31 -1.97 -24.73 -1.88
CA GLN A 31 -1.31 -25.77 -2.67
C GLN A 31 -0.81 -25.25 -4.03
N ARG A 32 -1.61 -24.39 -4.69
CA ARG A 32 -1.21 -23.78 -5.96
C ARG A 32 -0.04 -22.83 -5.78
N TYR A 33 0.01 -22.11 -4.66
CA TYR A 33 1.11 -21.23 -4.30
C TYR A 33 2.40 -22.02 -4.07
N ALA A 34 2.35 -23.12 -3.33
CA ALA A 34 3.51 -24.01 -3.17
C ALA A 34 4.03 -24.54 -4.52
N ARG A 35 3.12 -24.95 -5.42
CA ARG A 35 3.50 -25.37 -6.79
C ARG A 35 4.09 -24.21 -7.60
N MET A 36 3.55 -23.01 -7.47
CA MET A 36 4.09 -21.81 -8.13
C MET A 36 5.52 -21.51 -7.65
N VAL A 37 5.78 -21.60 -6.34
CA VAL A 37 7.12 -21.43 -5.75
C VAL A 37 8.12 -22.43 -6.34
N GLU A 38 7.74 -23.71 -6.40
CA GLU A 38 8.59 -24.77 -6.97
C GLU A 38 8.97 -24.48 -8.43
N LEU A 39 7.97 -24.14 -9.26
CA LEU A 39 8.15 -23.82 -10.68
C LEU A 39 8.96 -22.54 -10.89
N GLY A 40 8.65 -21.49 -10.13
CA GLY A 40 9.38 -20.23 -10.18
C GLY A 40 10.85 -20.40 -9.82
N ASN A 41 11.14 -21.17 -8.76
CA ASN A 41 12.51 -21.46 -8.36
C ASN A 41 13.26 -22.32 -9.39
N ALA A 42 12.59 -23.25 -10.07
CA ALA A 42 13.19 -23.99 -11.18
C ALA A 42 13.59 -23.05 -12.34
N GLY A 43 12.72 -22.09 -12.68
CA GLY A 43 13.01 -21.06 -13.66
C GLY A 43 14.18 -20.16 -13.26
N ALA A 44 14.19 -19.66 -12.03
CA ALA A 44 15.27 -18.83 -11.50
C ALA A 44 16.63 -19.54 -11.53
N ARG A 45 16.67 -20.83 -11.18
CA ARG A 45 17.89 -21.65 -11.30
C ARG A 45 18.35 -21.84 -12.74
N GLY A 46 17.44 -21.97 -13.69
CA GLY A 46 17.76 -21.99 -15.12
C GLY A 46 18.42 -20.69 -15.62
N LEU A 47 18.18 -19.58 -14.93
CA LEU A 47 18.80 -18.27 -15.20
C LEU A 47 20.08 -18.02 -14.38
N GLY A 48 20.51 -18.98 -13.55
CA GLY A 48 21.72 -18.87 -12.72
C GLY A 48 21.52 -18.30 -11.31
N TYR A 49 20.29 -18.06 -10.88
CA TYR A 49 19.98 -17.61 -9.51
C TYR A 49 19.66 -18.79 -8.58
N THR A 50 19.80 -18.62 -7.27
CA THR A 50 19.47 -19.68 -6.30
C THR A 50 17.97 -19.97 -6.21
N ASP A 51 17.17 -18.91 -6.26
CA ASP A 51 15.72 -18.90 -6.10
C ASP A 51 15.12 -17.60 -6.66
N VAL A 52 13.78 -17.52 -6.70
CA VAL A 52 13.05 -16.33 -7.17
C VAL A 52 13.37 -15.08 -6.34
N GLY A 53 13.60 -15.23 -5.03
CA GLY A 53 13.95 -14.11 -4.17
C GLY A 53 15.30 -13.48 -4.55
N ALA A 54 16.31 -14.31 -4.82
CA ALA A 54 17.61 -13.84 -5.30
C ALA A 54 17.50 -13.14 -6.66
N LEU A 55 16.70 -13.68 -7.59
CA LEU A 55 16.41 -13.05 -8.88
C LEU A 55 15.80 -11.65 -8.67
N TRP A 56 14.80 -11.50 -7.80
CA TRP A 56 14.16 -10.20 -7.57
C TRP A 56 15.08 -9.18 -6.91
N ARG A 57 15.83 -9.60 -5.89
CA ARG A 57 16.79 -8.72 -5.23
C ARG A 57 17.95 -8.30 -6.14
N SER A 58 18.21 -9.02 -7.24
CA SER A 58 19.24 -8.63 -8.20
C SER A 58 18.91 -7.36 -9.01
N ASN A 59 17.65 -6.90 -8.97
CA ASN A 59 17.21 -5.67 -9.65
C ASN A 59 17.61 -4.37 -8.91
N TYR A 60 18.42 -4.45 -7.84
CA TYR A 60 18.80 -3.30 -7.01
C TYR A 60 20.27 -2.92 -7.14
N ASP A 61 20.93 -3.26 -8.25
CA ASP A 61 22.33 -2.92 -8.57
C ASP A 61 23.35 -3.26 -7.46
N MET A 62 23.04 -4.29 -6.68
CA MET A 62 23.90 -4.79 -5.61
C MET A 62 23.72 -6.31 -5.40
N PRO A 63 24.65 -7.00 -4.73
CA PRO A 63 24.46 -8.41 -4.41
C PRO A 63 23.13 -8.65 -3.67
N PRO A 64 22.33 -9.67 -4.04
CA PRO A 64 21.01 -9.93 -3.45
C PRO A 64 20.98 -9.98 -1.92
N ASP A 65 22.02 -10.49 -1.27
CA ASP A 65 22.08 -10.60 0.19
C ASP A 65 22.48 -9.29 0.87
N ASP A 66 23.22 -8.43 0.16
CA ASP A 66 23.55 -7.09 0.67
C ASP A 66 22.32 -6.17 0.61
N PHE A 67 21.46 -6.34 -0.39
CA PHE A 67 20.16 -5.67 -0.43
C PHE A 67 19.29 -6.01 0.80
N ALA A 68 19.20 -7.29 1.17
CA ALA A 68 18.44 -7.70 2.34
C ALA A 68 18.98 -7.10 3.65
N LYS A 69 20.32 -6.96 3.78
CA LYS A 69 20.96 -6.29 4.92
C LYS A 69 20.67 -4.79 4.94
N GLU A 70 20.63 -4.17 3.76
CA GLU A 70 20.33 -2.74 3.64
C GLU A 70 18.89 -2.43 4.07
N GLU A 71 17.92 -3.28 3.70
CA GLU A 71 16.55 -3.16 4.21
C GLU A 71 16.48 -3.28 5.74
N ASP A 72 17.21 -4.22 6.34
CA ASP A 72 17.29 -4.36 7.79
C ASP A 72 17.92 -3.13 8.47
N ARG A 73 18.98 -2.56 7.87
CA ARG A 73 19.62 -1.33 8.35
C ARG A 73 18.63 -0.16 8.33
N LEU A 74 17.92 0.03 7.22
CA LEU A 74 16.92 1.09 7.07
C LEU A 74 15.77 0.91 8.06
N TRP A 75 15.29 -0.32 8.25
CA TRP A 75 14.26 -0.60 9.23
C TRP A 75 14.69 -0.25 10.65
N GLU A 76 15.89 -0.66 11.08
CA GLU A 76 16.35 -0.36 12.45
C GLU A 76 16.49 1.15 12.71
N GLN A 77 16.74 1.97 11.68
CA GLN A 77 16.72 3.44 11.81
C GLN A 77 15.31 4.01 12.02
N LEU A 78 14.30 3.44 11.36
CA LEU A 78 12.92 3.93 11.39
C LEU A 78 12.07 3.32 12.52
N LYS A 79 12.48 2.14 13.01
CA LYS A 79 11.80 1.36 14.05
C LYS A 79 11.48 2.16 15.32
N PRO A 80 12.34 3.05 15.86
CA PRO A 80 11.97 3.85 17.05
C PRO A 80 10.72 4.72 16.85
N LEU A 81 10.56 5.31 15.66
CA LEU A 81 9.38 6.11 15.31
C LEU A 81 8.14 5.22 15.21
N TYR A 82 8.27 4.07 14.54
CA TYR A 82 7.19 3.08 14.46
C TYR A 82 6.74 2.59 15.85
N LEU A 83 7.68 2.26 16.74
CA LEU A 83 7.35 1.79 18.09
C LEU A 83 6.61 2.85 18.91
N SER A 84 6.97 4.12 18.75
CA SER A 84 6.27 5.25 19.38
C SER A 84 4.83 5.38 18.86
N LEU A 85 4.66 5.31 17.54
CA LEU A 85 3.34 5.31 16.90
C LEU A 85 2.49 4.11 17.33
N HIS A 86 3.06 2.90 17.31
CA HIS A 86 2.39 1.66 17.73
C HIS A 86 1.90 1.76 19.17
N ALA A 87 2.76 2.19 20.10
CA ALA A 87 2.41 2.31 21.51
C ALA A 87 1.28 3.34 21.72
N TYR A 88 1.35 4.49 21.04
CA TYR A 88 0.30 5.51 21.08
C TYR A 88 -1.04 4.96 20.55
N VAL A 89 -1.04 4.38 19.34
CA VAL A 89 -2.24 3.82 18.71
C VAL A 89 -2.84 2.70 19.56
N ARG A 90 -2.01 1.79 20.09
CA ARG A 90 -2.45 0.76 21.04
C ARG A 90 -3.13 1.36 22.27
N GLY A 91 -2.57 2.43 22.82
CA GLY A 91 -3.16 3.17 23.93
C GLY A 91 -4.54 3.73 23.60
N GLN A 92 -4.71 4.36 22.43
CA GLN A 92 -6.00 4.91 21.99
C GLN A 92 -7.04 3.82 21.72
N LEU A 93 -6.65 2.75 21.01
CA LEU A 93 -7.53 1.60 20.78
C LEU A 93 -7.93 0.93 22.10
N ARG A 94 -7.03 0.84 23.08
CA ARG A 94 -7.34 0.33 24.42
C ARG A 94 -8.31 1.22 25.19
N LYS A 95 -8.21 2.55 25.08
CA LYS A 95 -9.21 3.47 25.64
C LYS A 95 -10.59 3.23 25.02
N LYS A 96 -10.65 3.03 23.69
CA LYS A 96 -11.90 2.82 22.94
C LYS A 96 -12.54 1.45 23.18
N TYR A 97 -11.77 0.37 23.08
CA TYR A 97 -12.27 -1.01 23.06
C TYR A 97 -12.07 -1.77 24.38
N GLY A 98 -11.36 -1.18 25.33
CA GLY A 98 -11.16 -1.74 26.66
C GLY A 98 -10.01 -2.74 26.74
N LYS A 99 -9.64 -3.03 27.99
CA LYS A 99 -8.43 -3.80 28.35
C LYS A 99 -8.45 -5.27 27.94
N ASN A 100 -9.63 -5.85 27.74
CA ASN A 100 -9.80 -7.25 27.40
C ASN A 100 -9.52 -7.51 25.93
N LEU A 101 -9.84 -6.55 25.06
CA LEU A 101 -9.61 -6.69 23.61
C LEU A 101 -8.22 -6.21 23.19
N VAL A 102 -7.73 -5.13 23.79
CA VAL A 102 -6.42 -4.54 23.45
C VAL A 102 -5.50 -4.56 24.68
N PRO A 103 -4.51 -5.47 24.73
CA PRO A 103 -3.54 -5.55 25.82
C PRO A 103 -2.69 -4.28 25.96
N ALA A 104 -2.15 -4.00 27.14
CA ALA A 104 -1.33 -2.80 27.38
C ALA A 104 0.11 -2.95 26.84
N ASP A 105 0.62 -4.17 26.85
CA ASP A 105 2.00 -4.59 26.57
C ASP A 105 2.08 -5.64 25.46
N GLY A 106 0.94 -6.10 24.94
CA GLY A 106 0.84 -7.10 23.88
C GLY A 106 0.61 -6.53 22.47
N PRO A 107 0.51 -7.41 21.46
CA PRO A 107 0.24 -7.02 20.09
C PRO A 107 -1.18 -6.44 19.92
N ILE A 108 -1.35 -5.56 18.93
CA ILE A 108 -2.67 -5.03 18.55
C ILE A 108 -3.42 -6.12 17.74
N PRO A 109 -4.70 -6.40 18.02
CA PRO A 109 -5.50 -7.27 17.16
C PRO A 109 -5.60 -6.71 15.73
N ALA A 110 -5.18 -7.49 14.73
CA ALA A 110 -5.00 -7.03 13.35
C ALA A 110 -6.26 -6.39 12.71
N HIS A 111 -7.45 -6.89 13.06
CA HIS A 111 -8.73 -6.37 12.57
C HIS A 111 -9.12 -4.96 13.05
N LEU A 112 -8.43 -4.37 14.03
CA LEU A 112 -8.83 -3.08 14.64
C LEU A 112 -8.13 -1.86 14.04
N LEU A 113 -7.34 -2.04 12.98
CA LEU A 113 -6.45 -1.01 12.44
C LEU A 113 -6.96 -0.35 11.16
N GLY A 114 -8.27 -0.42 10.89
CA GLY A 114 -8.91 0.35 9.81
C GLY A 114 -8.63 -0.16 8.39
N ASN A 115 -7.81 -1.20 8.26
CA ASN A 115 -7.42 -1.81 6.99
C ASN A 115 -7.37 -3.33 7.16
N ILE A 116 -7.81 -4.08 6.14
CA ILE A 116 -7.93 -5.55 6.20
C ILE A 116 -6.60 -6.25 6.49
N TRP A 117 -5.47 -5.69 6.05
CA TRP A 117 -4.12 -6.17 6.32
C TRP A 117 -3.41 -5.40 7.43
N SER A 118 -4.05 -4.41 8.07
CA SER A 118 -3.38 -3.54 9.04
C SER A 118 -2.12 -2.84 8.48
N GLN A 119 -2.04 -2.66 7.16
CA GLN A 119 -0.85 -2.07 6.53
C GLN A 119 -0.80 -0.56 6.72
N GLU A 120 -1.95 0.09 6.77
CA GLU A 120 -2.12 1.53 6.93
C GLU A 120 -3.25 1.76 7.93
N TRP A 121 -3.09 2.75 8.79
CA TRP A 121 -3.92 2.98 9.98
C TRP A 121 -4.66 4.33 9.92
N ASN A 122 -4.63 5.02 8.78
CA ASN A 122 -5.29 6.31 8.56
C ASN A 122 -6.80 6.25 8.88
N ASN A 123 -7.46 5.12 8.62
CA ASN A 123 -8.89 4.96 8.90
C ASN A 123 -9.25 4.93 10.40
N VAL A 124 -8.29 4.67 11.30
CA VAL A 124 -8.53 4.77 12.76
C VAL A 124 -8.21 6.15 13.32
N TYR A 125 -7.89 7.12 12.48
CA TYR A 125 -7.55 8.47 12.89
C TYR A 125 -8.60 9.13 13.80
N SER A 126 -9.89 8.90 13.51
CA SER A 126 -10.99 9.42 14.33
C SER A 126 -10.98 8.93 15.79
N LEU A 127 -10.28 7.84 16.07
CA LEU A 127 -10.09 7.28 17.41
C LEU A 127 -8.86 7.83 18.14
N MET A 128 -8.03 8.61 17.46
CA MET A 128 -6.81 9.18 18.03
C MET A 128 -7.14 10.45 18.82
N ASP A 129 -6.49 10.59 19.96
CA ASP A 129 -6.56 11.76 20.83
C ASP A 129 -5.53 12.78 20.34
N SER A 130 -5.92 13.54 19.31
CA SER A 130 -5.12 14.56 18.65
C SER A 130 -5.87 15.90 18.67
N PRO A 131 -5.19 17.03 18.92
CA PRO A 131 -5.81 18.34 18.90
C PRO A 131 -6.23 18.69 17.46
N LYS A 132 -7.49 18.38 17.13
CA LYS A 132 -8.06 18.70 15.82
C LYS A 132 -8.15 20.23 15.69
N PRO A 133 -7.52 20.84 14.69
CA PRO A 133 -7.70 22.26 14.44
C PRO A 133 -9.17 22.55 14.10
N SER A 134 -9.68 23.70 14.57
CA SER A 134 -11.06 24.15 14.29
C SER A 134 -11.37 24.24 12.80
N ASP A 135 -10.33 24.45 11.99
CA ASP A 135 -10.40 24.74 10.56
C ASP A 135 -9.99 23.51 9.71
N SER A 136 -10.16 22.29 10.24
CA SER A 136 -9.94 21.05 9.46
C SER A 136 -10.92 20.94 8.28
N TYR A 137 -10.48 20.33 7.18
CA TYR A 137 -11.30 20.08 5.99
C TYR A 137 -11.58 18.59 5.81
N ASP A 138 -12.68 18.27 5.11
CA ASP A 138 -13.00 16.92 4.66
C ASP A 138 -13.02 16.92 3.13
N LEU A 139 -11.93 16.44 2.52
CA LEU A 139 -11.80 16.45 1.06
C LEU A 139 -12.83 15.53 0.40
N THR A 140 -13.18 14.41 1.04
CA THR A 140 -14.22 13.49 0.53
C THR A 140 -15.56 14.21 0.43
N LYS A 141 -15.96 14.89 1.51
CA LYS A 141 -17.18 15.69 1.53
C LYS A 141 -17.14 16.79 0.46
N THR A 142 -16.03 17.52 0.34
CA THR A 142 -15.91 18.57 -0.67
C THR A 142 -16.02 18.02 -2.10
N LEU A 143 -15.40 16.88 -2.40
CA LEU A 143 -15.50 16.22 -3.71
C LEU A 143 -16.95 15.86 -4.04
N LEU A 144 -17.69 15.32 -3.06
CA LEU A 144 -19.11 14.96 -3.20
C LEU A 144 -20.00 16.19 -3.38
N GLU A 145 -19.84 17.23 -2.57
CA GLU A 145 -20.62 18.48 -2.66
C GLU A 145 -20.42 19.17 -4.02
N ARG A 146 -19.22 19.08 -4.58
CA ARG A 146 -18.88 19.57 -5.93
C ARG A 146 -19.33 18.67 -7.06
N LYS A 147 -19.95 17.52 -6.75
CA LYS A 147 -20.34 16.50 -7.73
C LYS A 147 -19.16 16.10 -8.62
N THR A 148 -17.99 15.93 -8.01
CA THR A 148 -16.78 15.48 -8.70
C THR A 148 -16.93 14.01 -9.04
N ASP A 149 -16.77 13.65 -10.32
CA ASP A 149 -16.76 12.26 -10.76
C ASP A 149 -15.33 11.71 -10.88
N ALA A 150 -15.20 10.40 -11.14
CA ALA A 150 -13.91 9.72 -11.25
C ALA A 150 -13.01 10.33 -12.33
N ARG A 151 -13.56 10.69 -13.50
CA ARG A 151 -12.78 11.32 -14.58
C ARG A 151 -12.26 12.69 -14.17
N ARG A 152 -13.06 13.47 -13.44
CA ARG A 152 -12.66 14.77 -12.93
C ARG A 152 -11.59 14.66 -11.83
N MET A 153 -11.64 13.63 -10.97
CA MET A 153 -10.55 13.33 -10.03
C MET A 153 -9.23 13.05 -10.78
N VAL A 154 -9.27 12.23 -11.83
CA VAL A 154 -8.10 11.98 -12.69
C VAL A 154 -7.63 13.27 -13.39
N LYS A 155 -8.55 14.16 -13.77
CA LYS A 155 -8.18 15.44 -14.40
C LYS A 155 -7.46 16.37 -13.43
N TYR A 156 -7.81 16.36 -12.15
CA TYR A 156 -7.02 17.07 -11.13
C TYR A 156 -5.59 16.54 -11.05
N GLY A 157 -5.42 15.22 -11.05
CA GLY A 157 -4.12 14.58 -11.08
C GLY A 157 -3.31 14.93 -12.34
N GLU A 158 -3.90 14.85 -13.53
CA GLU A 158 -3.23 15.25 -14.77
C GLU A 158 -2.79 16.72 -14.73
N ASN A 159 -3.66 17.62 -14.26
CA ASN A 159 -3.36 19.04 -14.16
C ASN A 159 -2.19 19.34 -13.22
N PHE A 160 -1.95 18.50 -12.19
CA PHE A 160 -0.75 18.60 -11.36
C PHE A 160 0.51 18.43 -12.21
N PHE A 161 0.63 17.34 -12.97
CA PHE A 161 1.79 17.09 -13.83
C PHE A 161 1.93 18.12 -14.95
N VAL A 162 0.82 18.53 -15.57
CA VAL A 162 0.86 19.61 -16.57
C VAL A 162 1.38 20.92 -15.97
N SER A 163 1.07 21.22 -14.71
CA SER A 163 1.60 22.40 -14.02
C SER A 163 3.11 22.35 -13.76
N LEU A 164 3.71 21.15 -13.78
CA LEU A 164 5.16 20.94 -13.72
C LEU A 164 5.83 21.00 -15.11
N GLY A 165 5.06 21.20 -16.18
CA GLY A 165 5.57 21.31 -17.55
C GLY A 165 5.47 20.03 -18.37
N PHE A 166 4.84 18.96 -17.87
CA PHE A 166 4.60 17.76 -18.66
C PHE A 166 3.47 17.97 -19.68
N ALA A 167 3.53 17.25 -20.80
CA ALA A 167 2.45 17.21 -21.78
C ALA A 167 1.21 16.49 -21.18
N PRO A 168 -0.03 16.91 -21.52
CA PRO A 168 -1.24 16.23 -21.06
C PRO A 168 -1.28 14.76 -21.52
N LEU A 169 -2.10 13.94 -20.87
CA LEU A 169 -2.38 12.57 -21.26
C LEU A 169 -3.13 12.55 -22.61
N PRO A 170 -2.84 11.58 -23.50
CA PRO A 170 -3.43 11.54 -24.83
C PRO A 170 -4.93 11.27 -24.75
N PRO A 171 -5.71 11.63 -25.78
CA PRO A 171 -7.13 11.29 -25.85
C PRO A 171 -7.41 9.79 -25.62
N THR A 172 -6.53 8.92 -26.12
CA THR A 172 -6.61 7.46 -25.94
C THR A 172 -6.58 7.03 -24.48
N PHE A 173 -5.86 7.72 -23.61
CA PHE A 173 -5.86 7.44 -22.17
C PHE A 173 -7.28 7.57 -21.59
N TRP A 174 -7.99 8.63 -21.97
CA TRP A 174 -9.36 8.90 -21.51
C TRP A 174 -10.40 7.98 -22.14
N GLU A 175 -10.16 7.48 -23.34
CA GLU A 175 -11.06 6.55 -24.03
C GLU A 175 -10.91 5.11 -23.53
N ARG A 176 -9.67 4.69 -23.20
CA ARG A 176 -9.32 3.28 -23.00
C ARG A 176 -9.09 2.88 -21.54
N SER A 177 -8.90 3.84 -20.63
CA SER A 177 -8.72 3.57 -19.21
C SER A 177 -10.01 3.11 -18.53
N LEU A 178 -9.86 2.30 -17.48
CA LEU A 178 -10.96 1.87 -16.62
C LEU A 178 -10.92 2.72 -15.34
N PHE A 179 -11.84 3.68 -15.26
CA PHE A 179 -11.94 4.62 -14.13
C PHE A 179 -12.93 4.16 -13.04
N THR A 180 -13.93 3.34 -13.40
CA THR A 180 -14.98 2.89 -12.49
C THR A 180 -15.23 1.39 -12.68
N LYS A 181 -15.68 0.71 -11.61
CA LYS A 181 -16.00 -0.71 -11.71
C LYS A 181 -17.17 -0.91 -12.70
N PRO A 182 -17.00 -1.71 -13.77
CA PRO A 182 -18.09 -2.07 -14.66
C PRO A 182 -19.15 -2.91 -13.95
N THR A 183 -20.40 -2.79 -14.39
CA THR A 183 -21.53 -3.59 -13.87
C THR A 183 -21.79 -4.85 -14.69
N ASP A 184 -21.23 -4.94 -15.89
CA ASP A 184 -21.42 -6.01 -16.88
C ASP A 184 -20.38 -7.14 -16.79
N ARG A 185 -19.31 -6.96 -16.02
CA ARG A 185 -18.20 -7.93 -15.93
C ARG A 185 -17.39 -7.80 -14.64
N GLU A 186 -16.71 -8.88 -14.27
CA GLU A 186 -15.72 -8.85 -13.20
C GLU A 186 -14.39 -8.29 -13.67
N VAL A 187 -13.73 -7.53 -12.80
CA VAL A 187 -12.42 -6.91 -13.05
C VAL A 187 -11.56 -6.91 -11.81
N VAL A 188 -10.24 -6.87 -11.99
CA VAL A 188 -9.30 -6.64 -10.90
C VAL A 188 -9.33 -5.16 -10.53
N CYS A 189 -9.88 -4.84 -9.36
CA CYS A 189 -10.05 -3.45 -8.91
C CYS A 189 -8.80 -2.78 -8.33
N HIS A 190 -7.77 -3.55 -7.97
CA HIS A 190 -6.50 -2.98 -7.49
C HIS A 190 -5.95 -1.99 -8.50
N ALA A 191 -5.60 -0.78 -8.05
CA ALA A 191 -5.10 0.27 -8.91
C ALA A 191 -3.80 -0.16 -9.62
N SER A 192 -3.62 0.32 -10.84
CA SER A 192 -2.44 0.02 -11.66
C SER A 192 -2.40 0.95 -12.87
N ALA A 193 -1.20 1.36 -13.24
CA ALA A 193 -0.88 2.13 -14.43
C ALA A 193 -0.18 1.26 -15.48
N TRP A 194 -0.48 1.49 -16.75
CA TRP A 194 -0.07 0.63 -17.87
C TRP A 194 0.43 1.45 -19.04
N ASP A 195 1.54 1.03 -19.63
CA ASP A 195 2.06 1.46 -20.92
C ASP A 195 1.96 0.29 -21.93
N VAL A 196 0.79 0.16 -22.57
CA VAL A 196 0.42 -1.06 -23.30
C VAL A 196 1.29 -1.32 -24.53
N ASP A 197 1.78 -0.26 -25.17
CA ASP A 197 2.64 -0.33 -26.35
C ASP A 197 4.08 0.15 -26.08
N SER A 198 4.42 0.41 -24.80
CA SER A 198 5.67 1.04 -24.35
C SER A 198 5.98 2.36 -25.06
N LYS A 199 4.94 3.06 -25.55
CA LYS A 199 5.01 4.36 -26.23
C LYS A 199 3.92 5.29 -25.72
N GLU A 200 2.82 5.41 -26.45
CA GLU A 200 1.80 6.44 -26.24
C GLU A 200 0.48 5.86 -25.72
N ASP A 201 0.28 4.54 -25.72
CA ASP A 201 -0.93 3.89 -25.18
C ASP A 201 -0.83 3.70 -23.67
N LEU A 202 -0.89 4.83 -22.96
CA LEU A 202 -0.98 4.86 -21.51
C LEU A 202 -2.41 4.65 -21.03
N ARG A 203 -2.57 3.89 -19.94
CA ARG A 203 -3.86 3.63 -19.30
C ARG A 203 -3.73 3.54 -17.79
N ILE A 204 -4.84 3.83 -17.11
CA ILE A 204 -5.05 3.47 -15.70
C ILE A 204 -6.19 2.46 -15.59
N LYS A 205 -6.07 1.52 -14.65
CA LYS A 205 -7.13 0.57 -14.29
C LYS A 205 -7.36 0.61 -12.79
N MET A 206 -8.37 1.37 -12.38
CA MET A 206 -8.74 1.61 -10.98
C MET A 206 -10.26 1.64 -10.83
N CYS A 207 -10.80 1.02 -9.77
CA CYS A 207 -12.22 1.11 -9.42
C CYS A 207 -12.49 2.33 -8.52
N ILE A 208 -12.37 3.55 -9.09
CA ILE A 208 -12.37 4.80 -8.32
C ILE A 208 -13.67 4.99 -7.54
N GLN A 209 -13.54 5.30 -6.25
CA GLN A 209 -14.57 5.81 -5.37
C GLN A 209 -14.32 7.30 -5.10
N ILE A 210 -15.38 8.09 -4.91
CA ILE A 210 -15.25 9.54 -4.68
C ILE A 210 -14.86 9.80 -3.22
N ARG A 211 -13.57 9.64 -2.92
CA ARG A 211 -12.98 9.77 -1.57
C ARG A 211 -11.54 10.30 -1.65
N GLU A 212 -11.04 10.86 -0.55
CA GLU A 212 -9.67 11.38 -0.45
C GLU A 212 -8.59 10.32 -0.73
N GLU A 213 -8.76 9.11 -0.21
CA GLU A 213 -7.85 7.98 -0.43
C GLU A 213 -7.63 7.71 -1.94
N ASP A 214 -8.72 7.60 -2.70
CA ASP A 214 -8.68 7.41 -4.15
C ASP A 214 -8.13 8.66 -4.86
N PHE A 215 -8.38 9.87 -4.35
CA PHE A 215 -7.81 11.11 -4.91
C PHE A 215 -6.28 11.12 -4.84
N ARG A 216 -5.70 10.68 -3.71
CA ARG A 216 -4.24 10.53 -3.55
C ARG A 216 -3.71 9.38 -4.40
N THR A 217 -4.41 8.24 -4.42
CA THR A 217 -4.04 7.08 -5.26
C THR A 217 -3.97 7.44 -6.74
N ILE A 218 -4.90 8.26 -7.24
CA ILE A 218 -4.85 8.78 -8.62
C ILE A 218 -3.56 9.54 -8.90
N HIS A 219 -3.08 10.38 -7.97
CA HIS A 219 -1.82 11.11 -8.15
C HIS A 219 -0.62 10.16 -8.20
N HIS A 220 -0.63 9.12 -7.37
CA HIS A 220 0.36 8.05 -7.39
C HIS A 220 0.39 7.30 -8.73
N GLU A 221 -0.76 6.80 -9.19
CA GLU A 221 -0.87 6.02 -10.43
C GLU A 221 -0.52 6.86 -11.67
N LEU A 222 -0.89 8.13 -11.69
CA LEU A 222 -0.47 9.02 -12.76
C LEU A 222 1.05 9.24 -12.75
N GLY A 223 1.70 9.24 -11.58
CA GLY A 223 3.17 9.24 -11.49
C GLY A 223 3.81 8.13 -12.31
N HIS A 224 3.27 6.93 -12.26
CA HIS A 224 3.72 5.83 -13.12
C HIS A 224 3.52 6.13 -14.61
N ASN A 225 2.35 6.61 -15.03
CA ASN A 225 2.10 6.94 -16.44
C ASN A 225 3.01 8.06 -16.97
N PHE A 226 3.19 9.12 -16.19
CA PHE A 226 4.10 10.21 -16.57
C PHE A 226 5.56 9.73 -16.61
N TYR A 227 5.96 8.82 -15.72
CA TYR A 227 7.30 8.24 -15.74
C TYR A 227 7.50 7.28 -16.93
N GLN A 228 6.50 6.44 -17.23
CA GLN A 228 6.44 5.60 -18.43
C GLN A 228 6.65 6.41 -19.70
N ARG A 229 5.93 7.53 -19.84
CA ARG A 229 6.15 8.45 -20.96
C ARG A 229 7.56 9.03 -20.99
N ALA A 230 8.10 9.40 -19.84
CA ALA A 230 9.41 10.06 -19.77
C ALA A 230 10.55 9.18 -20.31
N TYR A 231 10.48 7.86 -20.11
CA TYR A 231 11.49 6.93 -20.64
C TYR A 231 11.10 6.27 -21.98
N MET A 232 9.97 6.62 -22.61
CA MET A 232 9.47 5.92 -23.81
C MET A 232 10.42 5.94 -25.01
N HIS A 233 11.38 6.88 -25.04
CA HIS A 233 12.39 6.98 -26.09
C HIS A 233 13.70 6.23 -25.79
N GLN A 234 13.83 5.65 -24.59
CA GLN A 234 14.96 4.80 -24.26
C GLN A 234 14.92 3.50 -25.10
N PRO A 235 16.07 2.84 -25.33
CA PRO A 235 16.08 1.51 -25.93
C PRO A 235 15.20 0.55 -25.12
N PRO A 236 14.54 -0.45 -25.73
CA PRO A 236 13.57 -1.29 -25.05
C PRO A 236 14.05 -1.93 -23.74
N LEU A 237 15.35 -2.28 -23.63
CA LEU A 237 15.94 -2.84 -22.41
C LEU A 237 16.08 -1.84 -21.25
N PHE A 238 15.97 -0.53 -21.54
CA PHE A 238 16.07 0.57 -20.59
C PHE A 238 14.75 1.33 -20.42
N GLN A 239 13.63 0.82 -20.96
CA GLN A 239 12.29 1.35 -20.73
C GLN A 239 11.74 0.84 -19.38
N SER A 240 12.47 1.16 -18.31
CA SER A 240 12.10 0.84 -16.94
C SER A 240 12.66 1.89 -15.99
N SER A 241 12.23 1.84 -14.72
CA SER A 241 12.83 2.61 -13.64
C SER A 241 14.24 2.15 -13.31
N ALA A 242 15.04 3.01 -12.66
CA ALA A 242 16.35 2.64 -12.13
C ALA A 242 16.31 1.39 -11.22
N ASN A 243 15.28 1.29 -10.38
CA ASN A 243 14.85 0.06 -9.73
C ASN A 243 13.36 0.17 -9.39
N ASP A 244 12.73 -0.94 -9.04
CA ASP A 244 11.28 -0.99 -8.75
C ASP A 244 10.86 -0.04 -7.62
N GLY A 245 11.72 0.20 -6.63
CA GLY A 245 11.44 1.12 -5.52
C GLY A 245 11.38 2.58 -5.98
N PHE A 246 12.20 2.96 -6.97
CA PHE A 246 12.17 4.28 -7.57
C PHE A 246 10.87 4.53 -8.36
N HIS A 247 10.36 3.50 -9.05
CA HIS A 247 9.10 3.59 -9.80
C HIS A 247 7.92 3.95 -8.89
N GLU A 248 7.83 3.28 -7.75
CA GLU A 248 6.82 3.49 -6.71
C GLU A 248 7.02 4.84 -5.98
N ALA A 249 8.28 5.21 -5.72
CA ALA A 249 8.62 6.46 -5.04
C ALA A 249 8.16 7.69 -5.83
N VAL A 250 8.32 7.69 -7.16
CA VAL A 250 7.88 8.82 -8.01
C VAL A 250 6.38 9.09 -7.83
N GLY A 251 5.54 8.06 -7.88
CA GLY A 251 4.10 8.20 -7.64
C GLY A 251 3.81 8.74 -6.24
N ASP A 252 4.46 8.18 -5.23
CA ASP A 252 4.27 8.57 -3.84
C ASP A 252 4.74 10.01 -3.53
N THR A 253 5.86 10.47 -4.10
CA THR A 253 6.33 11.87 -3.94
C THR A 253 5.33 12.86 -4.52
N ILE A 254 4.70 12.51 -5.64
CA ILE A 254 3.65 13.35 -6.22
C ILE A 254 2.40 13.35 -5.32
N ALA A 255 2.03 12.20 -4.76
CA ALA A 255 0.92 12.11 -3.81
C ALA A 255 1.19 12.90 -2.50
N LEU A 256 2.46 13.01 -2.04
CA LEU A 256 2.84 13.87 -0.92
C LEU A 256 2.60 15.36 -1.21
N SER A 257 2.63 15.76 -2.48
CA SER A 257 2.35 17.13 -2.91
C SER A 257 0.86 17.49 -2.88
N VAL A 258 -0.03 16.53 -2.58
CA VAL A 258 -1.45 16.77 -2.29
C VAL A 258 -1.60 17.34 -0.87
N THR A 259 -1.05 18.54 -0.67
CA THR A 259 -1.08 19.29 0.59
C THR A 259 -2.29 20.22 0.65
N PRO A 260 -2.65 20.76 1.82
CA PRO A 260 -3.71 21.75 1.93
C PRO A 260 -3.47 23.00 1.05
N GLU A 261 -2.22 23.45 0.89
CA GLU A 261 -1.86 24.57 0.00
C GLU A 261 -2.18 24.23 -1.46
N TYR A 262 -1.83 23.02 -1.90
CA TYR A 262 -2.19 22.54 -3.24
C TYR A 262 -3.71 22.50 -3.40
N LEU A 263 -4.42 21.89 -2.45
CA LEU A 263 -5.89 21.79 -2.48
C LEU A 263 -6.54 23.19 -2.55
N LYS A 264 -6.00 24.19 -1.84
CA LYS A 264 -6.47 25.58 -1.94
C LYS A 264 -6.20 26.17 -3.31
N LYS A 265 -5.02 25.93 -3.89
CA LYS A 265 -4.64 26.43 -5.22
C LYS A 265 -5.55 25.89 -6.33
N ILE A 266 -5.96 24.62 -6.25
CA ILE A 266 -6.95 24.03 -7.18
C ILE A 266 -8.39 24.27 -6.74
N GLY A 267 -8.56 25.08 -5.69
CA GLY A 267 -9.83 25.54 -5.17
C GLY A 267 -10.65 24.47 -4.46
N LEU A 268 -10.12 23.29 -4.11
CA LEU A 268 -10.85 22.23 -3.40
C LEU A 268 -11.02 22.51 -1.90
N ILE A 269 -10.27 23.45 -1.33
CA ILE A 269 -10.51 23.98 0.02
C ILE A 269 -10.43 25.50 0.00
N GLU A 270 -11.07 26.17 0.96
CA GLU A 270 -11.08 27.63 1.05
C GLU A 270 -9.90 28.16 1.89
N THR A 271 -9.61 27.48 2.99
CA THR A 271 -8.61 27.89 3.99
C THR A 271 -7.57 26.79 4.18
N VAL A 272 -6.30 27.19 4.28
CA VAL A 272 -5.21 26.28 4.67
C VAL A 272 -5.21 26.20 6.18
N PRO A 273 -5.25 25.00 6.79
CA PRO A 273 -5.16 24.86 8.25
C PRO A 273 -3.88 25.53 8.80
N PRO A 274 -3.95 26.17 9.98
CA PRO A 274 -2.78 26.81 10.59
C PRO A 274 -1.74 25.78 11.06
N ALA A 275 -0.50 26.21 11.24
CA ALA A 275 0.61 25.37 11.73
C ALA A 275 0.37 24.74 13.12
N SER A 276 -0.55 25.29 13.91
CA SER A 276 -1.01 24.63 15.16
C SER A 276 -1.67 23.27 14.91
N GLY A 277 -2.09 22.98 13.69
CA GLY A 277 -2.58 21.68 13.21
C GLY A 277 -1.49 20.77 12.66
N ASP A 278 -0.20 21.13 12.69
CA ASP A 278 0.86 20.33 12.07
C ASP A 278 1.03 18.97 12.74
N ILE A 279 0.94 18.90 14.08
CA ILE A 279 1.02 17.61 14.79
C ILE A 279 -0.15 16.70 14.40
N ASP A 280 -1.34 17.27 14.23
CA ASP A 280 -2.55 16.58 13.80
C ASP A 280 -2.37 15.99 12.39
N TYR A 281 -1.86 16.81 11.46
CA TYR A 281 -1.51 16.40 10.11
C TYR A 281 -0.40 15.34 10.08
N LEU A 282 0.69 15.55 10.81
CA LEU A 282 1.81 14.61 10.89
C LEU A 282 1.40 13.26 11.49
N LEU A 283 0.47 13.23 12.43
CA LEU A 283 -0.09 11.99 12.94
C LEU A 283 -0.88 11.25 11.84
N GLN A 284 -1.69 11.94 11.05
CA GLN A 284 -2.37 11.33 9.90
C GLN A 284 -1.35 10.74 8.90
N GLN A 285 -0.31 11.51 8.57
CA GLN A 285 0.76 11.04 7.69
C GLN A 285 1.51 9.84 8.30
N ALA A 286 1.77 9.83 9.61
CA ALA A 286 2.44 8.71 10.28
C ALA A 286 1.58 7.43 10.28
N LEU A 287 0.27 7.57 10.50
CA LEU A 287 -0.68 6.45 10.43
C LEU A 287 -0.74 5.82 9.04
N GLU A 288 -0.45 6.57 7.98
CA GLU A 288 -0.38 6.04 6.62
C GLU A 288 1.04 5.53 6.28
N LYS A 289 2.06 6.39 6.41
CA LYS A 289 3.40 6.14 5.89
C LYS A 289 4.27 5.31 6.83
N VAL A 290 4.32 5.68 8.12
CA VAL A 290 5.16 5.02 9.12
C VAL A 290 4.57 3.65 9.51
N ALA A 291 3.24 3.57 9.67
CA ALA A 291 2.56 2.31 9.96
C ALA A 291 2.78 1.23 8.89
N PHE A 292 2.98 1.65 7.63
CA PHE A 292 3.23 0.77 6.51
C PHE A 292 4.61 0.13 6.52
N LEU A 293 5.65 0.83 6.97
CA LEU A 293 7.04 0.37 6.91
C LEU A 293 7.25 -1.10 7.32
N PRO A 294 6.81 -1.56 8.51
CA PRO A 294 6.99 -2.96 8.88
C PRO A 294 6.21 -3.94 8.01
N PHE A 295 5.05 -3.55 7.46
CA PHE A 295 4.31 -4.39 6.52
C PHE A 295 5.01 -4.47 5.15
N GLY A 296 5.46 -3.33 4.64
CA GLY A 296 6.29 -3.21 3.44
C GLY A 296 7.51 -4.12 3.49
N LEU A 297 8.16 -4.17 4.65
CA LEU A 297 9.34 -5.00 4.89
C LEU A 297 9.00 -6.50 4.99
N LEU A 298 8.02 -6.87 5.82
CA LEU A 298 7.84 -8.27 6.20
C LEU A 298 7.27 -9.16 5.09
N VAL A 299 6.54 -8.58 4.13
CA VAL A 299 5.89 -9.36 3.05
C VAL A 299 6.93 -10.07 2.20
N ASP A 300 7.95 -9.34 1.73
CA ASP A 300 9.00 -9.95 0.91
C ASP A 300 10.02 -10.71 1.76
N LYS A 301 10.26 -10.33 3.02
CA LYS A 301 11.02 -11.21 3.93
C LYS A 301 10.40 -12.60 4.05
N TRP A 302 9.08 -12.68 4.27
CA TRP A 302 8.36 -13.95 4.30
C TRP A 302 8.51 -14.70 2.96
N ARG A 303 8.33 -14.01 1.82
CA ARG A 303 8.44 -14.64 0.50
C ARG A 303 9.84 -15.10 0.17
N TRP A 304 10.88 -14.38 0.59
CA TRP A 304 12.26 -14.79 0.39
C TRP A 304 12.59 -16.04 1.22
N GLU A 305 12.08 -16.14 2.44
CA GLU A 305 12.20 -17.37 3.25
C GLU A 305 11.44 -18.55 2.62
N VAL A 306 10.29 -18.29 1.97
CA VAL A 306 9.54 -19.30 1.22
C VAL A 306 10.29 -19.73 -0.05
N PHE A 307 10.81 -18.79 -0.82
CA PHE A 307 11.53 -19.05 -2.07
C PHE A 307 12.86 -19.77 -1.81
N SER A 308 13.58 -19.42 -0.75
CA SER A 308 14.82 -20.12 -0.37
C SER A 308 14.58 -21.53 0.17
N GLY A 309 13.33 -21.86 0.53
CA GLY A 309 12.95 -23.13 1.16
C GLY A 309 13.19 -23.18 2.67
N GLN A 310 13.62 -22.07 3.29
CA GLN A 310 13.70 -21.93 4.74
C GLN A 310 12.33 -22.12 5.40
N VAL A 311 11.28 -21.57 4.78
CA VAL A 311 9.89 -21.75 5.19
C VAL A 311 9.23 -22.75 4.24
N LYS A 312 8.91 -23.94 4.76
CA LYS A 312 8.24 -25.02 4.03
C LYS A 312 6.72 -24.79 3.96
N PRO A 313 6.02 -25.37 2.96
CA PRO A 313 4.57 -25.26 2.83
C PRO A 313 3.82 -25.50 4.12
N GLU A 314 4.15 -26.54 4.89
CA GLU A 314 3.58 -26.88 6.19
C GLU A 314 3.69 -25.79 7.27
N ASN A 315 4.55 -24.77 7.12
CA ASN A 315 4.76 -23.70 8.12
C ASN A 315 4.46 -22.29 7.56
N TYR A 316 3.82 -22.20 6.39
CA TYR A 316 3.57 -20.92 5.73
C TYR A 316 2.85 -19.91 6.62
N ASN A 317 1.79 -20.34 7.30
CA ASN A 317 0.94 -19.42 8.04
C ASN A 317 1.56 -19.04 9.40
N GLN A 318 2.22 -19.99 10.06
CA GLN A 318 3.00 -19.75 11.27
C GLN A 318 4.10 -18.72 11.02
N ALA A 319 4.95 -18.93 10.02
CA ALA A 319 6.04 -18.02 9.69
C ALA A 319 5.53 -16.61 9.34
N TRP A 320 4.40 -16.52 8.62
CA TRP A 320 3.74 -15.25 8.34
C TRP A 320 3.36 -14.51 9.64
N TRP A 321 2.72 -15.19 10.59
CA TRP A 321 2.31 -14.58 11.86
C TRP A 321 3.46 -14.28 12.82
N GLU A 322 4.53 -15.05 12.77
CA GLU A 322 5.78 -14.75 13.49
C GLU A 322 6.38 -13.43 13.01
N LEU A 323 6.46 -13.22 11.69
CA LEU A 323 6.95 -11.96 11.10
C LEU A 323 5.99 -10.79 11.37
N ARG A 324 4.67 -11.00 11.23
CA ARG A 324 3.63 -10.01 11.59
C ARG A 324 3.77 -9.57 13.05
N ARG A 325 3.99 -10.51 13.97
CA ARG A 325 4.20 -10.20 15.38
C ARG A 325 5.53 -9.47 15.60
N LYS A 326 6.62 -9.95 14.99
CA LYS A 326 7.97 -9.40 15.15
C LYS A 326 8.10 -7.97 14.65
N TYR A 327 7.60 -7.68 13.45
CA TYR A 327 7.80 -6.39 12.79
C TYR A 327 6.64 -5.42 13.02
N GLN A 328 5.39 -5.88 12.92
CA GLN A 328 4.22 -5.01 13.11
C GLN A 328 3.64 -5.03 14.53
N GLY A 329 4.06 -5.96 15.40
CA GLY A 329 3.46 -6.05 16.73
C GLY A 329 1.94 -6.24 16.69
N VAL A 330 1.44 -7.04 15.72
CA VAL A 330 0.01 -7.37 15.59
C VAL A 330 -0.23 -8.87 15.78
N ALA A 331 -1.46 -9.24 16.13
CA ALA A 331 -1.88 -10.63 16.30
C ALA A 331 -3.20 -10.91 15.57
N PRO A 332 -3.43 -12.16 15.11
CA PRO A 332 -4.70 -12.51 14.52
C PRO A 332 -5.82 -12.44 15.58
N PRO A 333 -7.04 -12.02 15.21
CA PRO A 333 -8.16 -11.93 16.15
C PRO A 333 -8.82 -13.26 16.49
N VAL A 334 -8.39 -14.33 15.83
CA VAL A 334 -8.81 -15.72 16.03
C VAL A 334 -7.58 -16.61 15.90
N GLU A 335 -7.65 -17.81 16.47
CA GLU A 335 -6.61 -18.81 16.25
C GLU A 335 -6.48 -19.14 14.75
N ARG A 336 -5.24 -19.26 14.28
CA ARG A 336 -4.93 -19.61 12.90
C ARG A 336 -4.14 -20.91 12.89
N THR A 337 -4.39 -21.72 11.88
CA THR A 337 -3.73 -23.01 11.70
C THR A 337 -3.06 -23.05 10.33
N GLU A 338 -2.42 -24.16 10.00
CA GLU A 338 -1.84 -24.38 8.67
C GLU A 338 -2.88 -24.83 7.63
N ALA A 339 -4.15 -25.00 8.03
CA ALA A 339 -5.26 -25.04 7.07
C ALA A 339 -5.53 -23.66 6.45
N ASP A 340 -5.08 -22.58 7.10
CA ASP A 340 -5.19 -21.21 6.61
C ASP A 340 -4.00 -20.84 5.70
N PHE A 341 -4.15 -19.75 4.94
CA PHE A 341 -3.05 -19.15 4.17
C PHE A 341 -3.24 -17.63 4.09
N ASP A 342 -2.96 -16.95 5.19
CA ASP A 342 -3.29 -15.53 5.37
C ASP A 342 -2.47 -14.61 4.46
N ALA A 343 -1.22 -14.97 4.16
CA ALA A 343 -0.41 -14.27 3.16
C ALA A 343 -1.10 -14.28 1.78
N GLY A 344 -1.78 -15.37 1.41
CA GLY A 344 -2.52 -15.48 0.15
C GLY A 344 -3.71 -14.53 0.03
N ALA A 345 -4.21 -13.98 1.14
CA ALA A 345 -5.28 -12.99 1.14
C ALA A 345 -4.79 -11.55 0.86
N LYS A 346 -3.48 -11.34 0.63
CA LYS A 346 -2.90 -10.06 0.19
C LYS A 346 -2.56 -10.14 -1.30
N TYR A 347 -3.21 -9.32 -2.12
CA TYR A 347 -3.13 -9.32 -3.60
C TYR A 347 -1.75 -9.65 -4.20
N HIS A 348 -0.70 -8.97 -3.74
CA HIS A 348 0.66 -9.11 -4.27
C HIS A 348 1.25 -10.52 -4.14
N VAL A 349 0.80 -11.29 -3.14
CA VAL A 349 1.27 -12.66 -2.92
C VAL A 349 0.79 -13.59 -4.05
N PRO A 350 -0.52 -13.82 -4.29
CA PRO A 350 -0.98 -14.64 -5.41
C PRO A 350 -0.76 -14.02 -6.79
N ALA A 351 -0.69 -12.68 -6.90
CA ALA A 351 -0.34 -12.00 -8.15
C ALA A 351 1.17 -12.06 -8.47
N ASN A 352 1.97 -12.60 -7.55
CA ASN A 352 3.43 -12.73 -7.65
C ASN A 352 4.17 -11.41 -7.97
N VAL A 353 3.71 -10.29 -7.39
CA VAL A 353 4.32 -8.97 -7.56
C VAL A 353 5.28 -8.71 -6.39
N PRO A 354 6.57 -8.37 -6.61
CA PRO A 354 7.51 -8.02 -5.55
C PRO A 354 7.01 -6.89 -4.64
N TYR A 355 7.30 -6.94 -3.35
CA TYR A 355 6.78 -6.02 -2.34
C TYR A 355 7.85 -5.09 -1.72
N ALA A 356 9.13 -5.48 -1.75
CA ALA A 356 10.26 -4.66 -1.27
C ALA A 356 10.28 -3.25 -1.87
N ARG A 357 9.82 -3.11 -3.13
CA ARG A 357 9.60 -1.83 -3.81
C ARG A 357 8.81 -0.81 -2.97
N TYR A 358 7.79 -1.25 -2.24
CA TYR A 358 6.96 -0.34 -1.44
C TYR A 358 7.65 0.09 -0.14
N PHE A 359 8.46 -0.78 0.47
CA PHE A 359 9.27 -0.39 1.64
C PHE A 359 10.26 0.71 1.26
N LEU A 360 10.99 0.51 0.16
CA LEU A 360 11.91 1.52 -0.35
C LEU A 360 11.20 2.80 -0.78
N ALA A 361 10.05 2.70 -1.46
CA ALA A 361 9.27 3.86 -1.87
C ALA A 361 8.84 4.73 -0.68
N ARG A 362 8.48 4.11 0.46
CA ARG A 362 8.17 4.85 1.72
C ARG A 362 9.35 5.64 2.28
N ILE A 363 10.57 5.35 1.85
CA ILE A 363 11.78 6.06 2.26
C ILE A 363 12.19 7.06 1.18
N LEU A 364 12.35 6.58 -0.05
CA LEU A 364 12.79 7.36 -1.20
C LEU A 364 11.88 8.55 -1.49
N GLN A 365 10.57 8.45 -1.22
CA GLN A 365 9.64 9.56 -1.49
C GLN A 365 9.94 10.84 -0.68
N PHE A 366 10.70 10.73 0.41
CA PHE A 366 11.09 11.84 1.29
C PHE A 366 12.53 12.33 1.06
N GLN A 367 13.28 11.68 0.16
CA GLN A 367 14.64 12.09 -0.22
C GLN A 367 14.59 12.94 -1.49
#